data_AF-A0A931M2N2-F1
#
_entry.id   AF-A0A931M2N2-F1
#
_cell.length_a   1.000
_cell.length_b   1.000
_cell.length_c   1.000
_cell.angle_alpha   90.00
_cell.angle_beta   90.00
_cell.angle_gamma   90.00
#
_symmetry.space_group_name_H-M   'P 1'
#
loop_
_entity.id
_entity.type
_entity.pdbx_description
1 polymer ?
#
loop_
_entity_poly.entity_id
_entity_poly.type
_entity_poly.pdbx_seq_one_letter_code
_entity_poly.pdbx_strand_id
1 'polypeptide(L)'
;MKIEKKDRVYRVLTESRQEGTGTISYAKNVPFQMPAALKTEFPQLEQVAPVYASHNDELQVVDDSGTHVKNFKEQSGVFYTTPSFFSMFNFPLLAGSYESLKDPNNVLITKEIAENYFGDWKKAMGKTIKITGYYSMGAGLFQFPANALKVSGVLAAIPANTDFQLKLVVAYGTDFTGDAQYGFQQPGWNLSAPDFGCYVLLPQNISFSNFNQQLSTYARKVQTAENKNSYIIQPISTVHYDATTGNFSNKTISKALINVLWLIALFILLIACVNFINLSTAQAVNRAKEVGVRKVLGSNKFQLQIQFIAETLLIVIMAMILAAGITVFALGYVNNLLELSLKFNLLNNPAVLLFFVAVTLIVTILAGFYPSIVLSRFNPVSALKSKLTVNTAKGISLRRGLVVFQFIIAQALIIGTLVIIQQMNYFMNQPLGFDKNAIVNIPFRPDSTGGKLTDYLKQQLLSNGIQFVSFNSNSPVEDNNNMFTTFRFDHSIKDAAFQAISKFVDNDYVPTYKLQLIAGRN
;
A
#
# COMPACT_ATOMS: atom_id res chain seq x y z
N MET A 1 -12.35 0.60 -4.80
CA MET A 1 -13.04 0.29 -6.08
C MET A 1 -13.80 -1.05 -5.97
N LYS A 2 -15.01 -1.20 -6.56
CA LYS A 2 -15.74 -2.49 -6.55
C LYS A 2 -15.35 -3.29 -7.80
N ILE A 3 -14.76 -4.47 -7.61
CA ILE A 3 -14.43 -5.40 -8.69
C ILE A 3 -15.53 -6.47 -8.71
N GLU A 4 -16.39 -6.47 -9.72
CA GLU A 4 -17.55 -7.35 -9.80
C GLU A 4 -17.16 -8.84 -9.86
N LYS A 5 -16.05 -9.14 -10.54
CA LYS A 5 -15.52 -10.50 -10.72
C LYS A 5 -14.32 -10.80 -9.80
N LYS A 6 -14.22 -10.16 -8.63
CA LYS A 6 -13.03 -10.22 -7.76
C LYS A 6 -12.55 -11.65 -7.44
N ASP A 7 -13.47 -12.61 -7.34
CA ASP A 7 -13.14 -13.98 -6.95
C ASP A 7 -12.55 -14.79 -8.12
N ARG A 8 -12.54 -14.23 -9.33
CA ARG A 8 -12.02 -14.86 -10.56
C ARG A 8 -10.92 -14.06 -11.26
N VAL A 9 -10.60 -12.87 -10.76
CA VAL A 9 -9.50 -12.03 -11.27
C VAL A 9 -8.24 -12.35 -10.49
N TYR A 10 -7.18 -12.69 -11.20
CA TYR A 10 -5.90 -13.05 -10.61
C TYR A 10 -4.75 -12.29 -11.27
N ARG A 11 -3.72 -12.00 -10.47
CA ARG A 11 -2.42 -11.52 -10.92
C ARG A 11 -1.50 -12.73 -11.14
N VAL A 12 -0.75 -12.75 -12.23
CA VAL A 12 0.31 -13.74 -12.44
C VAL A 12 1.58 -13.26 -11.74
N LEU A 13 2.23 -14.15 -11.00
CA LEU A 13 3.49 -13.90 -10.30
C LEU A 13 4.58 -14.80 -10.86
N THR A 14 5.81 -14.30 -10.84
CA THR A 14 7.01 -15.10 -11.06
C THR A 14 7.46 -15.69 -9.73
N GLU A 15 7.62 -17.01 -9.69
CA GLU A 15 8.18 -17.76 -8.57
C GLU A 15 9.63 -18.12 -8.91
N SER A 16 10.57 -17.54 -8.18
CA SER A 16 11.99 -17.83 -8.31
C SER A 16 12.46 -18.65 -7.12
N ARG A 17 13.20 -19.73 -7.40
CA ARG A 17 13.85 -20.54 -6.38
C ARG A 17 15.34 -20.24 -6.37
N GLN A 18 15.85 -19.76 -5.24
CA GLN A 18 17.29 -19.58 -5.09
C GLN A 18 17.98 -20.94 -4.96
N GLU A 19 18.94 -21.19 -5.84
CA GLU A 19 19.85 -22.33 -5.72
C GLU A 19 20.71 -22.17 -4.46
N GLY A 20 20.95 -23.27 -3.73
CA GLY A 20 21.70 -23.28 -2.47
C GLY A 20 20.85 -23.16 -1.20
N THR A 21 19.98 -22.15 -1.09
CA THR A 21 19.13 -21.98 0.12
C THR A 21 17.78 -22.68 0.02
N GLY A 22 17.31 -22.97 -1.20
CA GLY A 22 15.98 -23.51 -1.45
C GLY A 22 14.85 -22.52 -1.15
N THR A 23 15.18 -21.26 -0.89
CA THR A 23 14.20 -20.21 -0.56
C THR A 23 13.42 -19.83 -1.81
N ILE A 24 12.11 -19.70 -1.68
CA ILE A 24 11.19 -19.30 -2.74
C ILE A 24 10.86 -17.82 -2.57
N SER A 25 11.08 -17.04 -3.62
CA SER A 25 10.70 -15.63 -3.69
C SER A 25 9.66 -15.43 -4.79
N TYR A 26 8.72 -14.52 -4.55
CA TYR A 26 7.69 -14.16 -5.52
C TYR A 26 7.90 -12.73 -5.99
N ALA A 27 7.70 -12.50 -7.29
CA ALA A 27 7.83 -11.17 -7.88
C ALA A 27 6.60 -10.85 -8.74
N LYS A 28 6.18 -9.57 -8.71
CA LYS A 28 5.01 -9.08 -9.48
C LYS A 28 5.27 -8.98 -10.97
N ASN A 29 6.53 -8.92 -11.38
CA ASN A 29 6.93 -8.87 -12.78
C ASN A 29 6.81 -10.24 -13.43
N VAL A 30 6.42 -10.24 -14.70
CA VAL A 30 6.39 -11.45 -15.54
C VAL A 30 7.27 -11.25 -16.78
N PRO A 31 7.71 -12.33 -17.43
CA PRO A 31 8.41 -12.22 -18.71
C PRO A 31 7.57 -11.53 -19.77
N PHE A 32 8.21 -10.81 -20.69
CA PHE A 32 7.54 -10.09 -21.78
C PHE A 32 6.62 -10.98 -22.63
N GLN A 33 6.99 -12.24 -22.84
CA GLN A 33 6.19 -13.24 -23.56
C GLN A 33 4.93 -13.71 -22.83
N MET A 34 4.85 -13.53 -21.51
CA MET A 34 3.81 -14.13 -20.67
C MET A 34 2.38 -13.82 -21.17
N PRO A 35 2.00 -12.57 -21.50
CA PRO A 35 0.63 -12.28 -21.94
C PRO A 35 0.28 -12.96 -23.26
N ALA A 36 1.22 -13.04 -24.21
CA ALA A 36 1.00 -13.71 -25.49
C ALA A 36 0.88 -15.23 -25.30
N ALA A 37 1.77 -15.81 -24.49
CA ALA A 37 1.74 -17.22 -24.13
C ALA A 37 0.42 -17.62 -23.45
N LEU A 38 -0.06 -16.81 -22.50
CA LEU A 38 -1.33 -17.05 -21.81
C LEU A 38 -2.52 -17.06 -22.77
N LYS A 39 -2.54 -16.16 -23.77
CA LYS A 39 -3.62 -16.13 -24.78
C LYS A 39 -3.59 -17.34 -25.71
N THR A 40 -2.40 -17.78 -26.12
CA THR A 40 -2.24 -18.86 -27.11
C THR A 40 -2.38 -20.25 -26.49
N GLU A 41 -1.74 -20.50 -25.34
CA GLU A 41 -1.66 -21.84 -24.74
C GLU A 41 -2.81 -22.09 -23.75
N PHE A 42 -3.51 -21.04 -23.30
CA PHE A 42 -4.67 -21.13 -22.40
C PHE A 42 -5.89 -20.38 -22.96
N PRO A 43 -6.41 -20.77 -24.14
CA PRO A 43 -7.55 -20.11 -24.79
C PRO A 43 -8.84 -20.14 -23.93
N GLN A 44 -8.90 -20.98 -22.90
CA GLN A 44 -9.98 -21.03 -21.92
C GLN A 44 -10.04 -19.81 -20.97
N LEU A 45 -8.97 -18.99 -20.89
CA LEU A 45 -8.99 -17.76 -20.11
C LEU A 45 -9.98 -16.76 -20.73
N GLU A 46 -10.89 -16.21 -19.93
CA GLU A 46 -11.86 -15.23 -20.45
C GLU A 46 -11.16 -13.95 -20.91
N GLN A 47 -10.13 -13.51 -20.17
CA GLN A 47 -9.37 -12.28 -20.42
C GLN A 47 -7.92 -12.43 -19.98
N VAL A 48 -7.02 -11.80 -20.72
CA VAL A 48 -5.60 -11.65 -20.38
C VAL A 48 -5.21 -10.19 -20.63
N ALA A 49 -4.82 -9.48 -19.58
CA ALA A 49 -4.44 -8.07 -19.64
C ALA A 49 -3.00 -7.86 -19.18
N PRO A 50 -2.06 -7.52 -20.08
CA PRO A 50 -0.78 -6.98 -19.68
C PRO A 50 -0.96 -5.59 -19.07
N VAL A 51 -0.16 -5.28 -18.04
CA VAL A 51 -0.14 -3.96 -17.41
C VAL A 51 1.31 -3.57 -17.18
N TYR A 52 1.70 -2.43 -17.73
CA TYR A 52 3.00 -1.82 -17.45
C TYR A 52 2.81 -0.45 -16.84
N ALA A 53 3.39 -0.20 -15.67
CA ALA A 53 3.41 1.14 -15.08
C ALA A 53 4.73 1.84 -15.45
N SER A 54 4.63 2.89 -16.26
CA SER A 54 5.77 3.74 -16.59
C SER A 54 5.94 4.82 -15.52
N HIS A 55 7.18 5.31 -15.41
CA HIS A 55 7.58 6.28 -14.40
C HIS A 55 8.46 7.36 -15.03
N ASN A 56 8.31 8.60 -14.54
CA ASN A 56 9.07 9.77 -14.98
C ASN A 56 8.89 10.14 -16.46
N ASP A 57 7.70 9.91 -17.00
CA ASP A 57 7.34 10.22 -18.38
C ASP A 57 7.23 11.74 -18.61
N GLU A 58 7.72 12.18 -19.78
CA GLU A 58 7.55 13.56 -20.24
C GLU A 58 6.43 13.63 -21.27
N LEU A 59 5.53 14.61 -21.10
CA LEU A 59 4.38 14.79 -21.95
C LEU A 59 4.36 16.20 -22.52
N GLN A 60 4.17 16.29 -23.82
CA GLN A 60 4.06 17.55 -24.53
C GLN A 60 2.66 17.67 -25.12
N VAL A 61 1.93 18.71 -24.73
CA VAL A 61 0.66 19.04 -25.36
C VAL A 61 0.96 19.84 -26.62
N VAL A 62 0.42 19.36 -27.75
CA VAL A 62 0.54 20.03 -29.05
C VAL A 62 -0.80 20.63 -29.47
N ASP A 63 -0.77 21.74 -30.19
CA ASP A 63 -1.95 22.30 -30.81
C ASP A 63 -2.35 21.55 -32.09
N ASP A 64 -3.44 21.98 -32.73
CA ASP A 64 -3.95 21.35 -33.95
C ASP A 64 -3.01 21.52 -35.16
N SER A 65 -2.01 22.41 -35.07
CA SER A 65 -0.94 22.59 -36.06
C SER A 65 0.29 21.71 -35.77
N GLY A 66 0.28 20.97 -34.66
CA GLY A 66 1.42 20.17 -34.19
C GLY A 66 2.50 20.98 -33.47
N THR A 67 2.25 22.27 -33.22
CA THR A 67 3.16 23.16 -32.51
C THR A 67 3.08 22.89 -31.01
N HIS A 68 4.25 22.90 -30.36
CA HIS A 68 4.38 22.70 -28.92
C HIS A 68 3.67 23.83 -28.15
N VAL A 69 2.89 23.46 -27.13
CA VAL A 69 2.18 24.42 -26.26
C VAL A 69 2.63 24.33 -24.81
N LYS A 70 2.68 23.12 -24.23
CA LYS A 70 2.99 22.90 -22.81
C LYS A 70 3.75 21.61 -22.58
N ASN A 71 4.60 21.59 -21.56
CA ASN A 71 5.27 20.40 -21.05
C ASN A 71 4.74 20.02 -19.67
N PHE A 72 4.60 18.72 -19.46
CA PHE A 72 4.24 18.11 -18.20
C PHE A 72 5.18 16.96 -17.90
N LYS A 73 5.36 16.67 -16.62
CA LYS A 73 6.13 15.54 -16.14
C LYS A 73 5.27 14.73 -15.19
N GLU A 74 5.08 13.46 -15.52
CA GLU A 74 4.34 12.53 -14.68
C GLU A 74 5.33 11.56 -14.03
N GLN A 75 5.55 11.71 -12.72
CA GLN A 75 6.42 10.80 -11.98
C GLN A 75 5.84 9.37 -11.92
N SER A 76 4.51 9.27 -11.85
CA SER A 76 3.75 8.02 -11.84
C SER A 76 2.33 8.25 -12.37
N GLY A 77 1.66 7.17 -12.76
CA GLY A 77 0.27 7.18 -13.20
C GLY A 77 0.09 6.96 -14.71
N VAL A 78 1.16 6.76 -15.47
CA VAL A 78 1.12 6.35 -16.87
C VAL A 78 1.12 4.83 -16.92
N PHE A 79 0.06 4.24 -17.47
CA PHE A 79 -0.08 2.79 -17.59
C PHE A 79 -0.25 2.37 -19.05
N TYR A 80 0.45 1.34 -19.49
CA TYR A 80 0.25 0.72 -20.79
C TYR A 80 -0.56 -0.56 -20.61
N THR A 81 -1.71 -0.67 -21.28
CA THR A 81 -2.58 -1.85 -21.18
C THR A 81 -3.51 -2.01 -22.38
N THR A 82 -4.32 -3.07 -22.37
CA THR A 82 -5.28 -3.41 -23.43
C THR A 82 -6.73 -3.20 -22.95
N PRO A 83 -7.73 -3.19 -23.84
CA PRO A 83 -9.14 -3.11 -23.44
C PRO A 83 -9.56 -4.21 -22.45
N SER A 84 -8.92 -5.40 -22.52
CA SER A 84 -9.16 -6.51 -21.60
C SER A 84 -8.99 -6.14 -20.12
N PHE A 85 -8.12 -5.17 -19.80
CA PHE A 85 -7.96 -4.66 -18.43
C PHE A 85 -9.28 -4.12 -17.88
N PHE A 86 -10.00 -3.32 -18.67
CA PHE A 86 -11.24 -2.67 -18.23
C PHE A 86 -12.43 -3.62 -18.13
N SER A 87 -12.34 -4.82 -18.73
CA SER A 87 -13.31 -5.89 -18.52
C SER A 87 -13.18 -6.57 -17.14
N MET A 88 -12.01 -6.46 -16.51
CA MET A 88 -11.74 -6.95 -15.15
C MET A 88 -11.86 -5.84 -14.11
N PHE A 89 -11.43 -4.62 -14.46
CA PHE A 89 -11.37 -3.47 -13.58
C PHE A 89 -12.33 -2.38 -14.06
N ASN A 90 -13.43 -2.19 -13.33
CA ASN A 90 -14.43 -1.18 -13.65
C ASN A 90 -13.97 0.25 -13.26
N PHE A 91 -13.45 0.97 -14.24
CA PHE A 91 -13.29 2.42 -14.18
C PHE A 91 -14.46 3.07 -14.94
N PRO A 92 -15.12 4.12 -14.41
CA PRO A 92 -16.17 4.80 -15.17
C PRO A 92 -15.57 5.66 -16.29
N LEU A 93 -16.15 5.58 -17.49
CA LEU A 93 -15.77 6.39 -18.63
C LEU A 93 -16.73 7.59 -18.77
N LEU A 94 -16.20 8.79 -18.97
CA LEU A 94 -16.99 10.00 -19.25
C LEU A 94 -17.20 10.22 -20.75
N ALA A 95 -16.22 9.83 -21.58
CA ALA A 95 -16.28 9.93 -23.04
C ALA A 95 -15.34 8.90 -23.72
N GLY A 96 -15.66 8.48 -24.94
CA GLY A 96 -14.84 7.57 -25.75
C GLY A 96 -15.20 6.09 -25.57
N SER A 97 -14.23 5.20 -25.78
CA SER A 97 -14.38 3.76 -25.57
C SER A 97 -13.05 3.08 -25.20
N TYR A 98 -13.08 2.06 -24.35
CA TYR A 98 -11.90 1.24 -24.03
C TYR A 98 -11.33 0.51 -25.24
N GLU A 99 -12.18 0.17 -26.22
CA GLU A 99 -11.78 -0.50 -27.45
C GLU A 99 -10.80 0.32 -28.29
N SER A 100 -10.76 1.64 -28.08
CA SER A 100 -9.80 2.52 -28.75
C SER A 100 -8.34 2.18 -28.42
N LEU A 101 -8.07 1.52 -27.29
CA LEU A 101 -6.73 1.05 -26.89
C LEU A 101 -6.21 -0.15 -27.71
N LYS A 102 -6.97 -0.63 -28.70
CA LYS A 102 -6.45 -1.56 -29.72
C LYS A 102 -5.50 -0.88 -30.70
N ASP A 103 -5.64 0.44 -30.88
CA ASP A 103 -4.76 1.24 -31.72
C ASP A 103 -3.60 1.80 -30.87
N PRO A 104 -2.33 1.51 -31.20
CA PRO A 104 -1.16 1.98 -30.45
C PRO A 104 -0.98 3.51 -30.48
N ASN A 105 -1.73 4.24 -31.30
CA ASN A 105 -1.65 5.71 -31.32
C ASN A 105 -2.67 6.39 -30.40
N ASN A 106 -3.36 5.63 -29.54
CA ASN A 106 -4.42 6.14 -28.68
C ASN A 106 -4.03 6.13 -27.20
N VAL A 107 -4.62 7.09 -26.48
CA VAL A 107 -4.47 7.25 -25.03
C VAL A 107 -5.81 7.65 -24.40
N LEU A 108 -6.12 7.03 -23.25
CA LEU A 108 -7.18 7.51 -22.36
C LEU A 108 -6.54 8.37 -21.27
N ILE A 109 -7.22 9.43 -20.86
CA ILE A 109 -6.75 10.29 -19.77
C ILE A 109 -7.84 10.44 -18.72
N THR A 110 -7.48 10.68 -17.47
CA THR A 110 -8.48 11.01 -16.45
C THR A 110 -9.03 12.42 -16.64
N LYS A 111 -10.21 12.69 -16.10
CA LYS A 111 -10.81 14.02 -16.05
C LYS A 111 -9.83 15.07 -15.50
N GLU A 112 -9.11 14.74 -14.44
CA GLU A 112 -8.12 15.61 -13.80
C GLU A 112 -6.99 15.99 -14.77
N ILE A 113 -6.42 15.00 -15.47
CA ILE A 113 -5.37 15.24 -16.47
C ILE A 113 -5.91 16.04 -17.66
N ALA A 114 -7.12 15.73 -18.11
CA ALA A 114 -7.77 16.44 -19.20
C ALA A 114 -8.00 17.93 -18.85
N GLU A 115 -8.43 18.24 -17.63
CA GLU A 115 -8.58 19.60 -17.11
C GLU A 115 -7.23 20.30 -16.95
N ASN A 116 -6.21 19.59 -16.45
CA ASN A 116 -4.87 20.17 -16.28
C ASN A 116 -4.20 20.50 -17.62
N TYR A 117 -4.27 19.59 -18.59
CA TYR A 117 -3.56 19.71 -19.87
C TYR A 117 -4.30 20.64 -20.82
N PHE A 118 -5.63 20.54 -20.90
CA PHE A 118 -6.46 21.24 -21.90
C PHE A 118 -7.41 22.28 -21.30
N GLY A 119 -7.42 22.48 -19.99
CA GLY A 119 -8.28 23.44 -19.27
C GLY A 119 -9.72 22.96 -19.05
N ASP A 120 -10.23 22.07 -19.90
CA ASP A 120 -11.56 21.46 -19.79
C ASP A 120 -11.52 20.04 -20.37
N TRP A 121 -11.99 19.05 -19.60
CA TRP A 121 -12.01 17.67 -20.03
C TRP A 121 -12.85 17.42 -21.29
N LYS A 122 -13.89 18.22 -21.54
CA LYS A 122 -14.73 18.09 -22.74
C LYS A 122 -14.00 18.45 -24.03
N LYS A 123 -12.95 19.28 -23.95
CA LYS A 123 -12.14 19.72 -25.10
C LYS A 123 -10.97 18.79 -25.40
N ALA A 124 -10.67 17.86 -24.49
CA ALA A 124 -9.50 16.99 -24.61
C ALA A 124 -9.68 15.91 -25.67
N MET A 125 -10.92 15.48 -25.95
CA MET A 125 -11.20 14.43 -26.93
C MET A 125 -10.65 14.78 -28.31
N GLY A 126 -9.89 13.85 -28.89
CA GLY A 126 -9.29 13.98 -30.21
C GLY A 126 -8.03 14.84 -30.28
N LYS A 127 -7.64 15.52 -29.20
CA LYS A 127 -6.38 16.26 -29.12
C LYS A 127 -5.19 15.31 -29.06
N THR A 128 -4.02 15.84 -29.40
CA THR A 128 -2.78 15.06 -29.45
C THR A 128 -1.87 15.44 -28.28
N ILE A 129 -1.27 14.43 -27.67
CA ILE A 129 -0.18 14.56 -26.71
C ILE A 129 1.02 13.77 -27.25
N LYS A 130 2.23 14.31 -27.14
CA LYS A 130 3.44 13.54 -27.40
C LYS A 130 3.97 13.00 -26.09
N ILE A 131 4.17 11.70 -25.99
CA ILE A 131 4.79 11.07 -24.82
C ILE A 131 6.23 10.69 -25.15
N THR A 132 7.15 11.03 -24.25
CA THR A 132 8.53 10.53 -24.27
C THR A 132 8.69 9.63 -23.06
N GLY A 133 8.62 8.33 -23.30
CA GLY A 133 8.81 7.30 -22.30
C GLY A 133 10.30 7.07 -22.02
N TYR A 134 10.60 6.75 -20.77
CA TYR A 134 11.92 6.31 -20.34
C TYR A 134 11.82 4.92 -19.75
N TYR A 135 12.74 4.04 -20.13
CA TYR A 135 12.82 2.72 -19.55
C TYR A 135 14.23 2.44 -19.08
N SER A 136 14.38 1.91 -17.86
CA SER A 136 15.67 1.47 -17.34
C SER A 136 15.78 -0.04 -17.49
N MET A 137 16.83 -0.53 -18.16
CA MET A 137 17.26 -1.92 -18.07
C MET A 137 18.68 -1.98 -17.52
N GLY A 138 18.85 -2.58 -16.34
CA GLY A 138 20.14 -2.55 -15.64
C GLY A 138 20.59 -1.10 -15.43
N ALA A 139 21.83 -0.79 -15.82
CA ALA A 139 22.39 0.58 -15.77
C ALA A 139 22.09 1.45 -17.00
N GLY A 140 21.40 0.92 -18.02
CA GLY A 140 21.03 1.68 -19.21
C GLY A 140 19.66 2.35 -19.05
N LEU A 141 19.61 3.67 -19.28
CA LEU A 141 18.35 4.39 -19.49
C LEU A 141 18.11 4.53 -21.00
N PHE A 142 17.04 3.89 -21.46
CA PHE A 142 16.56 3.93 -22.82
C PHE A 142 15.49 5.01 -22.93
N GLN A 143 15.76 6.01 -23.76
CA GLN A 143 14.78 7.02 -24.14
C GLN A 143 14.16 6.63 -25.47
N PHE A 144 12.83 6.61 -25.53
CA PHE A 144 12.11 6.36 -26.78
C PHE A 144 11.80 7.68 -27.47
N PRO A 145 11.74 7.69 -28.82
CA PRO A 145 11.32 8.87 -29.55
C PRO A 145 9.92 9.30 -29.11
N ALA A 146 9.69 10.61 -29.09
CA ALA A 146 8.41 11.16 -28.68
C ALA A 146 7.29 10.73 -29.63
N ASN A 147 6.36 9.90 -29.16
CA ASN A 147 5.26 9.39 -29.97
C ASN A 147 3.99 10.21 -29.77
N ALA A 148 3.36 10.58 -30.89
CA ALA A 148 2.14 11.36 -30.90
C ALA A 148 0.92 10.45 -30.66
N LEU A 149 0.25 10.64 -29.52
CA LEU A 149 -0.93 9.90 -29.11
C LEU A 149 -2.17 10.79 -29.16
N LYS A 150 -3.26 10.23 -29.68
CA LYS A 150 -4.56 10.89 -29.74
C LYS A 150 -5.39 10.51 -28.52
N VAL A 151 -5.96 11.52 -27.86
CA VAL A 151 -6.89 11.31 -26.74
C VAL A 151 -8.17 10.68 -27.27
N SER A 152 -8.39 9.42 -26.95
CA SER A 152 -9.49 8.59 -27.46
C SER A 152 -10.59 8.32 -26.44
N GLY A 153 -10.39 8.78 -25.19
CA GLY A 153 -11.40 8.74 -24.15
C GLY A 153 -10.96 9.43 -22.87
N VAL A 154 -11.95 9.75 -22.03
CA VAL A 154 -11.75 10.41 -20.74
C VAL A 154 -12.35 9.56 -19.63
N LEU A 155 -11.53 9.13 -18.68
CA LEU A 155 -11.95 8.42 -17.47
C LEU A 155 -12.49 9.40 -16.42
N ALA A 156 -13.45 8.95 -15.61
CA ALA A 156 -13.86 9.67 -14.42
C ALA A 156 -12.72 9.74 -13.38
N ALA A 157 -12.95 10.50 -12.30
CA ALA A 157 -11.99 10.59 -11.20
C ALA A 157 -11.67 9.20 -10.63
N ILE A 158 -10.38 8.87 -10.53
CA ILE A 158 -9.92 7.58 -10.04
C ILE A 158 -10.05 7.54 -8.51
N PRO A 159 -10.69 6.52 -7.92
CA PRO A 159 -10.80 6.41 -6.48
C PRO A 159 -9.42 6.26 -5.84
N ALA A 160 -9.15 6.96 -4.72
CA ALA A 160 -7.86 6.83 -4.03
C ALA A 160 -7.60 5.41 -3.46
N ASN A 161 -8.62 4.58 -3.31
CA ASN A 161 -8.53 3.21 -2.78
C ASN A 161 -8.41 2.14 -3.88
N THR A 162 -7.44 2.31 -4.78
CA THR A 162 -7.12 1.37 -5.85
C THR A 162 -5.60 1.21 -5.98
N ASP A 163 -5.17 0.03 -6.42
CA ASP A 163 -3.76 -0.23 -6.74
C ASP A 163 -3.32 0.49 -8.03
N PHE A 164 -4.28 0.90 -8.87
CA PHE A 164 -4.04 1.54 -10.16
C PHE A 164 -4.41 3.02 -10.11
N GLN A 165 -3.46 3.87 -9.70
CA GLN A 165 -3.62 5.33 -9.72
C GLN A 165 -3.46 5.86 -11.15
N LEU A 166 -4.41 5.53 -12.02
CA LEU A 166 -4.37 5.87 -13.44
C LEU A 166 -4.44 7.39 -13.63
N LYS A 167 -3.56 7.94 -14.46
CA LYS A 167 -3.61 9.32 -14.98
C LYS A 167 -3.73 9.31 -16.49
N LEU A 168 -2.84 8.55 -17.13
CA LEU A 168 -2.86 8.26 -18.56
C LEU A 168 -2.84 6.75 -18.76
N VAL A 169 -3.64 6.27 -19.70
CA VAL A 169 -3.68 4.87 -20.11
C VAL A 169 -3.35 4.79 -21.58
N VAL A 170 -2.13 4.39 -21.89
CA VAL A 170 -1.60 4.26 -23.24
C VAL A 170 -1.89 2.86 -23.76
N ALA A 171 -2.16 2.73 -25.05
CA ALA A 171 -2.38 1.44 -25.69
C ALA A 171 -1.13 0.55 -25.57
N TYR A 172 -1.31 -0.71 -25.18
CA TYR A 172 -0.23 -1.70 -25.20
C TYR A 172 0.13 -2.05 -26.65
N GLY A 173 1.40 -1.91 -27.00
CA GLY A 173 1.89 -1.90 -28.39
C GLY A 173 2.44 -0.54 -28.84
N THR A 174 2.40 0.46 -27.97
CA THR A 174 3.03 1.78 -28.15
C THR A 174 4.47 1.76 -27.62
N ASP A 175 5.38 2.52 -28.23
CA ASP A 175 6.77 2.68 -27.79
C ASP A 175 7.45 1.32 -27.53
N PHE A 176 8.14 1.22 -26.39
CA PHE A 176 8.79 0.03 -25.89
C PHE A 176 7.86 -1.18 -25.72
N THR A 177 6.56 -0.99 -25.52
CA THR A 177 5.63 -2.11 -25.39
C THR A 177 5.29 -2.76 -26.74
N GLY A 178 5.55 -2.06 -27.86
CA GLY A 178 5.38 -2.54 -29.23
C GLY A 178 6.68 -2.87 -29.96
N ASP A 179 7.84 -2.52 -29.40
CA ASP A 179 9.13 -2.72 -30.04
C ASP A 179 9.54 -4.21 -30.03
N ALA A 180 9.80 -4.76 -31.22
CA ALA A 180 10.18 -6.15 -31.44
C ALA A 180 11.69 -6.42 -31.36
N GLN A 181 12.51 -5.39 -31.42
CA GLN A 181 13.98 -5.49 -31.43
C GLN A 181 14.60 -5.26 -30.05
N TYR A 182 14.00 -4.44 -29.21
CA TYR A 182 14.50 -4.00 -27.91
C TYR A 182 13.41 -4.00 -26.83
N GLY A 183 12.13 -4.05 -27.20
CA GLY A 183 10.98 -3.92 -26.30
C GLY A 183 10.29 -5.21 -25.85
N PHE A 184 9.05 -5.05 -25.35
CA PHE A 184 8.25 -6.15 -24.79
C PHE A 184 7.73 -7.14 -25.86
N GLN A 185 7.99 -6.89 -27.14
CA GLN A 185 7.70 -7.87 -28.19
C GLN A 185 8.92 -8.75 -28.50
N GLN A 186 10.09 -8.50 -27.89
CA GLN A 186 11.27 -9.35 -28.06
C GLN A 186 10.98 -10.79 -27.62
N PRO A 187 11.29 -11.81 -28.44
CA PRO A 187 11.09 -13.21 -28.08
C PRO A 187 12.09 -13.65 -26.99
N GLY A 188 11.64 -13.85 -25.74
CA GLY A 188 12.50 -14.40 -24.69
C GLY A 188 11.83 -14.54 -23.33
N TRP A 189 12.03 -15.68 -22.68
CA TRP A 189 11.49 -15.91 -21.33
C TRP A 189 12.34 -15.30 -20.22
N ASN A 190 13.57 -14.89 -20.49
CA ASN A 190 14.52 -14.35 -19.51
C ASN A 190 14.37 -12.85 -19.26
N LEU A 191 13.66 -12.12 -20.12
CA LEU A 191 13.50 -10.66 -20.01
C LEU A 191 12.17 -10.28 -19.36
N SER A 192 12.25 -9.40 -18.36
CA SER A 192 11.10 -8.82 -17.67
C SER A 192 11.42 -7.40 -17.20
N ALA A 193 10.38 -6.63 -16.85
CA ALA A 193 10.53 -5.30 -16.26
C ALA A 193 9.91 -5.27 -14.86
N PRO A 194 10.49 -4.55 -13.88
CA PRO A 194 10.00 -4.50 -12.49
C PRO A 194 8.50 -4.18 -12.35
N ASP A 195 7.99 -3.28 -13.20
CA ASP A 195 6.59 -2.84 -13.20
C ASP A 195 5.78 -3.36 -14.39
N PHE A 196 6.17 -4.51 -14.95
CA PHE A 196 5.40 -5.20 -15.97
C PHE A 196 4.74 -6.47 -15.43
N GLY A 197 3.42 -6.42 -15.22
CA GLY A 197 2.62 -7.53 -14.73
C GLY A 197 1.58 -8.01 -15.74
N CYS A 198 0.93 -9.12 -15.42
CA CYS A 198 -0.19 -9.64 -16.19
C CYS A 198 -1.33 -10.07 -15.28
N TYR A 199 -2.56 -9.72 -15.66
CA TYR A 199 -3.78 -10.14 -15.00
C TYR A 199 -4.59 -11.06 -15.89
N VAL A 200 -5.26 -12.03 -15.28
CA VAL A 200 -6.08 -13.02 -15.97
C VAL A 200 -7.45 -13.12 -15.31
N LEU A 201 -8.47 -13.35 -16.13
CA LEU A 201 -9.82 -13.66 -15.68
C LEU A 201 -10.09 -15.15 -15.95
N LEU A 202 -10.22 -15.92 -14.88
CA LEU A 202 -10.51 -17.35 -14.98
C LEU A 202 -12.01 -17.58 -15.28
N PRO A 203 -12.35 -18.58 -16.10
CA PRO A 203 -13.73 -19.00 -16.30
C PRO A 203 -14.29 -19.63 -15.01
N GLN A 204 -15.61 -19.66 -14.85
CA GLN A 204 -16.27 -20.11 -13.62
C GLN A 204 -15.99 -21.59 -13.26
N ASN A 205 -15.63 -22.41 -14.25
CA ASN A 205 -15.43 -23.86 -14.12
C ASN A 205 -13.98 -24.27 -13.81
N ILE A 206 -13.03 -23.34 -13.77
CA ILE A 206 -11.62 -23.63 -13.47
C ILE A 206 -11.29 -23.19 -12.05
N SER A 207 -10.82 -24.13 -11.24
CA SER A 207 -10.37 -23.82 -9.88
C SER A 207 -8.96 -23.22 -9.89
N PHE A 208 -8.70 -22.37 -8.89
CA PHE A 208 -7.40 -21.77 -8.62
C PHE A 208 -6.25 -22.79 -8.63
N SER A 209 -6.43 -23.92 -7.93
CA SER A 209 -5.41 -24.97 -7.80
C SER A 209 -5.10 -25.64 -9.14
N ASN A 210 -6.13 -25.95 -9.94
CA ASN A 210 -5.97 -26.57 -11.24
C ASN A 210 -5.21 -25.65 -12.21
N PHE A 211 -5.58 -24.37 -12.27
CA PHE A 211 -4.87 -23.43 -13.13
C PHE A 211 -3.41 -23.22 -12.70
N ASN A 212 -3.12 -23.14 -11.40
CA ASN A 212 -1.75 -23.10 -10.91
C ASN A 212 -0.94 -24.32 -11.36
N GLN A 213 -1.50 -25.52 -11.27
CA GLN A 213 -0.83 -26.74 -11.73
C GLN A 213 -0.56 -26.73 -13.25
N GLN A 214 -1.52 -26.24 -14.05
CA GLN A 214 -1.34 -26.07 -15.49
C GLN A 214 -0.23 -25.06 -15.79
N LEU A 215 -0.22 -23.92 -15.08
CA LEU A 215 0.77 -22.86 -15.24
C LEU A 215 2.17 -23.31 -14.81
N SER A 216 2.33 -24.01 -13.67
CA SER A 216 3.62 -24.61 -13.27
C SER A 216 4.11 -25.65 -14.27
N THR A 217 3.20 -26.42 -14.88
CA THR A 217 3.56 -27.41 -15.90
C THR A 217 4.04 -26.73 -17.18
N TYR A 218 3.36 -25.67 -17.59
CA TYR A 218 3.78 -24.84 -18.71
C TYR A 218 5.11 -24.14 -18.44
N ALA A 219 5.34 -23.65 -17.23
CA ALA A 219 6.63 -23.06 -16.83
C ALA A 219 7.79 -24.02 -17.13
N ARG A 220 7.67 -25.30 -16.76
CA ARG A 220 8.68 -26.34 -17.08
C ARG A 220 8.91 -26.57 -18.57
N LYS A 221 7.87 -26.40 -19.40
CA LYS A 221 7.97 -26.50 -20.88
C LYS A 221 8.79 -25.34 -21.47
N VAL A 222 8.76 -24.17 -20.84
CA VAL A 222 9.42 -22.94 -21.33
C VAL A 222 10.70 -22.56 -20.55
N GLN A 223 11.10 -23.38 -19.57
CA GLN A 223 12.33 -23.18 -18.83
C GLN A 223 13.55 -23.22 -19.76
N THR A 224 14.49 -22.33 -19.51
CA THR A 224 15.78 -22.26 -20.21
C THR A 224 16.91 -22.43 -19.20
N ALA A 225 18.15 -22.58 -19.68
CA ALA A 225 19.31 -22.62 -18.78
C ALA A 225 19.41 -21.36 -17.90
N GLU A 226 18.98 -20.22 -18.44
CA GLU A 226 19.02 -18.90 -17.79
C GLU A 226 17.77 -18.57 -16.96
N ASN A 227 16.60 -19.11 -17.33
CA ASN A 227 15.36 -18.89 -16.59
C ASN A 227 14.75 -20.23 -16.11
N LYS A 228 14.92 -20.50 -14.81
CA LYS A 228 14.34 -21.65 -14.09
C LYS A 228 13.08 -21.28 -13.27
N ASN A 229 12.51 -20.10 -13.50
CA ASN A 229 11.36 -19.63 -12.75
C ASN A 229 10.13 -20.52 -13.02
N SER A 230 9.26 -20.57 -12.02
CA SER A 230 7.90 -21.07 -12.11
C SER A 230 6.94 -19.87 -12.11
N TYR A 231 5.66 -20.12 -12.38
CA TYR A 231 4.65 -19.06 -12.37
C TYR A 231 3.41 -19.54 -11.62
N ILE A 232 2.83 -18.65 -10.83
CA ILE A 232 1.61 -18.89 -10.06
C ILE A 232 0.64 -17.73 -10.24
N ILE A 233 -0.63 -17.96 -9.91
CA ILE A 233 -1.63 -16.90 -9.82
C ILE A 233 -1.90 -16.52 -8.37
N GLN A 234 -2.20 -15.24 -8.16
CA GLN A 234 -2.57 -14.64 -6.88
C GLN A 234 -3.94 -13.97 -7.00
N PRO A 235 -4.90 -14.26 -6.09
CA PRO A 235 -6.21 -13.61 -6.11
C PRO A 235 -6.08 -12.09 -5.94
N ILE A 236 -6.84 -11.29 -6.70
CA ILE A 236 -6.77 -9.83 -6.59
C ILE A 236 -7.09 -9.32 -5.17
N SER A 237 -7.91 -10.06 -4.41
CA SER A 237 -8.28 -9.72 -3.03
C SER A 237 -7.14 -9.78 -2.02
N THR A 238 -6.02 -10.44 -2.36
CA THR A 238 -4.85 -10.54 -1.49
C THR A 238 -3.73 -9.56 -1.84
N VAL A 239 -3.73 -9.01 -3.06
CA VAL A 239 -2.68 -8.12 -3.58
C VAL A 239 -2.44 -6.90 -2.67
N HIS A 240 -3.50 -6.23 -2.23
CA HIS A 240 -3.40 -5.08 -1.32
C HIS A 240 -2.69 -5.37 0.01
N TYR A 241 -2.67 -6.65 0.42
CA TYR A 241 -2.13 -7.08 1.72
C TYR A 241 -0.75 -7.74 1.64
N ASP A 242 -0.26 -7.94 0.42
CA ASP A 242 0.98 -8.64 0.17
C ASP A 242 2.14 -7.66 0.07
N ALA A 243 2.77 -7.40 1.21
CA ALA A 243 3.96 -6.56 1.30
C ALA A 243 5.22 -7.22 0.71
N THR A 244 5.17 -8.52 0.39
CA THR A 244 6.34 -9.23 -0.17
C THR A 244 6.44 -9.03 -1.67
N THR A 245 5.32 -9.16 -2.39
CA THR A 245 5.27 -8.97 -3.85
C THR A 245 4.94 -7.54 -4.26
N GLY A 246 4.36 -6.74 -3.34
CA GLY A 246 3.98 -5.36 -3.60
C GLY A 246 2.81 -5.21 -4.58
N ASN A 247 2.55 -3.98 -5.00
CA ASN A 247 1.55 -3.61 -6.01
C ASN A 247 2.07 -2.46 -6.89
N PHE A 248 1.23 -1.92 -7.79
CA PHE A 248 1.60 -0.80 -8.66
C PHE A 248 1.54 0.57 -7.98
N SER A 249 0.89 0.67 -6.83
CA SER A 249 0.85 1.92 -6.05
C SER A 249 2.02 2.04 -5.07
N ASN A 250 2.83 0.99 -4.90
CA ASN A 250 3.82 0.80 -3.84
C ASN A 250 3.25 1.04 -2.43
N LYS A 251 1.93 0.94 -2.27
CA LYS A 251 1.20 1.09 -1.02
C LYS A 251 0.54 -0.23 -0.67
N THR A 252 1.23 -1.06 0.09
CA THR A 252 0.71 -2.32 0.63
C THR A 252 0.75 -2.31 2.14
N ILE A 253 -0.21 -2.98 2.77
CA ILE A 253 -0.26 -3.07 4.24
C ILE A 253 -0.48 -4.52 4.66
N SER A 254 0.38 -5.06 5.51
CA SER A 254 0.25 -6.45 5.93
C SER A 254 -1.01 -6.66 6.79
N LYS A 255 -1.70 -7.79 6.61
CA LYS A 255 -2.85 -8.16 7.47
C LYS A 255 -2.45 -8.23 8.94
N ALA A 256 -1.22 -8.66 9.23
CA ALA A 256 -0.68 -8.70 10.58
C ALA A 256 -0.67 -7.30 11.21
N LEU A 257 -0.18 -6.28 10.48
CA LEU A 257 -0.17 -4.91 10.98
C LEU A 257 -1.57 -4.38 11.22
N ILE A 258 -2.52 -4.60 10.29
CA ILE A 258 -3.92 -4.21 10.47
C ILE A 258 -4.52 -4.86 11.71
N ASN A 259 -4.28 -6.16 11.91
CA ASN A 259 -4.78 -6.90 13.05
C ASN A 259 -4.20 -6.38 14.37
N VAL A 260 -2.91 -6.03 14.40
CA VAL A 260 -2.26 -5.42 15.56
C VAL A 260 -2.87 -4.05 15.87
N LEU A 261 -3.11 -3.20 14.87
CA LEU A 261 -3.77 -1.90 15.06
C LEU A 261 -5.19 -2.06 15.62
N TRP A 262 -5.96 -3.03 15.11
CA TRP A 262 -7.29 -3.36 15.64
C TRP A 262 -7.24 -3.84 17.10
N LEU A 263 -6.27 -4.67 17.43
CA LEU A 263 -6.08 -5.21 18.77
C LEU A 263 -5.68 -4.10 19.76
N ILE A 264 -4.80 -3.17 19.37
CA ILE A 264 -4.45 -1.99 20.17
C ILE A 264 -5.69 -1.11 20.39
N ALA A 265 -6.44 -0.81 19.34
CA ALA A 265 -7.67 -0.01 19.44
C ALA A 265 -8.70 -0.66 20.38
N LEU A 266 -8.89 -1.98 20.29
CA LEU A 266 -9.76 -2.74 21.18
C LEU A 266 -9.30 -2.65 22.64
N PHE A 267 -8.01 -2.81 22.93
CA PHE A 267 -7.50 -2.74 24.29
C PHE A 267 -7.61 -1.36 24.91
N ILE A 268 -7.33 -0.30 24.14
CA ILE A 268 -7.53 1.09 24.59
C ILE A 268 -9.01 1.33 24.92
N LEU A 269 -9.93 0.86 24.07
CA LEU A 269 -11.36 0.98 24.31
C LEU A 269 -11.80 0.23 25.57
N LEU A 270 -11.30 -0.98 25.79
CA LEU A 270 -11.59 -1.76 26.99
C LEU A 270 -11.08 -1.07 28.26
N ILE A 271 -9.86 -0.51 28.24
CA ILE A 271 -9.32 0.29 29.35
C ILE A 271 -10.25 1.47 29.66
N ALA A 272 -10.72 2.20 28.63
CA ALA A 272 -11.63 3.32 28.81
C ALA A 272 -12.97 2.89 29.44
N CYS A 273 -13.57 1.79 28.95
CA CYS A 273 -14.80 1.23 29.53
C CYS A 273 -14.62 0.83 30.99
N VAL A 274 -13.53 0.12 31.33
CA VAL A 274 -13.25 -0.29 32.71
C VAL A 274 -13.04 0.92 33.62
N ASN A 275 -12.32 1.94 33.14
CA ASN A 275 -12.10 3.16 33.89
C ASN A 275 -13.43 3.89 34.17
N PHE A 276 -14.30 3.99 33.16
CA PHE A 276 -15.63 4.56 33.32
C PHE A 276 -16.46 3.77 34.34
N ILE A 277 -16.49 2.43 34.24
CA ILE A 277 -17.19 1.56 35.19
C ILE A 277 -16.69 1.82 36.62
N ASN A 278 -15.38 1.93 36.82
CA ASN A 278 -14.77 2.17 38.13
C ASN A 278 -15.20 3.53 38.70
N LEU A 279 -15.14 4.59 37.88
CA LEU A 279 -15.53 5.95 38.27
C LEU A 279 -17.03 6.04 38.58
N SER A 280 -17.88 5.51 37.70
CA SER A 280 -19.33 5.52 37.88
C SER A 280 -19.76 4.69 39.09
N THR A 281 -19.13 3.56 39.35
CA THR A 281 -19.40 2.75 40.55
C THR A 281 -18.98 3.47 41.83
N ALA A 282 -17.87 4.23 41.81
CA ALA A 282 -17.47 5.05 42.95
C ALA A 282 -18.47 6.19 43.20
N GLN A 283 -18.96 6.84 42.15
CA GLN A 283 -19.99 7.89 42.23
C GLN A 283 -21.38 7.37 42.62
N ALA A 284 -21.66 6.08 42.38
CA ALA A 284 -22.94 5.46 42.74
C ALA A 284 -23.25 5.57 44.25
N VAL A 285 -22.23 5.64 45.11
CA VAL A 285 -22.39 5.86 46.56
C VAL A 285 -23.02 7.23 46.83
N ASN A 286 -22.58 8.28 46.12
CA ASN A 286 -23.13 9.63 46.25
C ASN A 286 -24.58 9.70 45.74
N ARG A 287 -24.90 8.91 44.71
CA ARG A 287 -26.25 8.81 44.13
C ARG A 287 -27.17 7.83 44.87
N ALA A 288 -26.69 7.14 45.90
CA ALA A 288 -27.49 6.14 46.61
C ALA A 288 -28.71 6.74 47.31
N LYS A 289 -28.60 7.97 47.86
CA LYS A 289 -29.72 8.69 48.51
C LYS A 289 -30.83 9.03 47.52
N GLU A 290 -30.47 9.55 46.36
CA GLU A 290 -31.39 9.90 45.26
C GLU A 290 -32.20 8.67 44.81
N VAL A 291 -31.51 7.55 44.59
CA VAL A 291 -32.12 6.29 44.15
C VAL A 291 -33.00 5.68 45.24
N GLY A 292 -32.59 5.82 46.51
CA GLY A 292 -33.39 5.42 47.67
C GLY A 292 -34.73 6.14 47.73
N VAL A 293 -34.74 7.46 47.53
CA VAL A 293 -35.97 8.27 47.47
C VAL A 293 -36.87 7.84 46.31
N ARG A 294 -36.32 7.66 45.10
CA ARG A 294 -37.10 7.25 43.92
C ARG A 294 -37.77 5.88 44.08
N LYS A 295 -37.11 4.92 44.74
CA LYS A 295 -37.69 3.61 45.04
C LYS A 295 -38.83 3.68 46.05
N VAL A 296 -38.73 4.54 47.06
CA VAL A 296 -39.83 4.77 48.02
C VAL A 296 -41.03 5.42 47.32
N LEU A 297 -40.76 6.28 46.32
CA LEU A 297 -41.78 6.88 45.45
C LEU A 297 -42.33 5.91 44.37
N GLY A 298 -41.99 4.62 44.42
CA GLY A 298 -42.58 3.59 43.56
C GLY A 298 -41.80 3.25 42.28
N SER A 299 -40.60 3.81 42.07
CA SER A 299 -39.79 3.44 40.89
C SER A 299 -39.35 1.98 40.94
N ASN A 300 -39.57 1.23 39.85
CA ASN A 300 -39.12 -0.16 39.77
C ASN A 300 -37.61 -0.24 39.44
N LYS A 301 -36.98 -1.41 39.67
CA LYS A 301 -35.53 -1.61 39.44
C LYS A 301 -35.12 -1.42 37.97
N PHE A 302 -35.97 -1.81 37.03
CA PHE A 302 -35.75 -1.72 35.59
C PHE A 302 -35.83 -0.28 35.08
N GLN A 303 -36.75 0.53 35.59
CA GLN A 303 -36.85 1.97 35.29
C GLN A 303 -35.56 2.71 35.67
N LEU A 304 -34.99 2.39 36.84
CA LEU A 304 -33.72 2.96 37.29
C LEU A 304 -32.53 2.51 36.43
N GLN A 305 -32.55 1.25 35.96
CA GLN A 305 -31.51 0.73 35.06
C GLN A 305 -31.56 1.42 33.69
N ILE A 306 -32.74 1.52 33.08
CA ILE A 306 -32.91 2.21 31.79
C ILE A 306 -32.47 3.67 31.90
N GLN A 307 -32.86 4.37 32.97
CA GLN A 307 -32.45 5.76 33.15
C GLN A 307 -30.92 5.89 33.19
N PHE A 308 -30.24 5.02 33.92
CA PHE A 308 -28.78 5.07 34.00
C PHE A 308 -28.10 4.73 32.67
N ILE A 309 -28.64 3.75 31.92
CA ILE A 309 -28.16 3.41 30.58
C ILE A 309 -28.38 4.58 29.62
N ALA A 310 -29.51 5.29 29.71
CA ALA A 310 -29.80 6.47 28.90
C ALA A 310 -28.87 7.65 29.25
N GLU A 311 -28.59 7.89 30.53
CA GLU A 311 -27.57 8.86 30.97
C GLU A 311 -26.19 8.51 30.42
N THR A 312 -25.81 7.23 30.48
CA THR A 312 -24.54 6.72 29.93
C THR A 312 -24.50 6.91 28.41
N LEU A 313 -25.59 6.58 27.71
CA LEU A 313 -25.71 6.75 26.26
C LEU A 313 -25.49 8.22 25.85
N LEU A 314 -26.08 9.17 26.58
CA LEU A 314 -25.91 10.60 26.30
C LEU A 314 -24.43 11.02 26.45
N ILE A 315 -23.77 10.58 27.51
CA ILE A 315 -22.34 10.84 27.72
C ILE A 315 -21.50 10.23 26.58
N VAL A 316 -21.78 9.00 26.18
CA VAL A 316 -21.07 8.32 25.09
C VAL A 316 -21.31 9.05 23.77
N ILE A 317 -22.53 9.49 23.47
CA ILE A 317 -22.83 10.27 22.25
C ILE A 317 -22.00 11.57 22.22
N MET A 318 -21.95 12.29 23.34
CA MET A 318 -21.13 13.52 23.43
C MET A 318 -19.64 13.22 23.27
N ALA A 319 -19.13 12.15 23.87
CA ALA A 319 -17.76 11.70 23.69
C ALA A 319 -17.45 11.30 22.24
N MET A 320 -18.40 10.66 21.56
CA MET A 320 -18.26 10.26 20.16
C MET A 320 -18.24 11.48 19.23
N ILE A 321 -19.09 12.50 19.47
CA ILE A 321 -19.04 13.77 18.73
C ILE A 321 -17.66 14.44 18.89
N LEU A 322 -17.14 14.50 20.12
CA LEU A 322 -15.81 15.02 20.38
C LEU A 322 -14.72 14.19 19.68
N ALA A 323 -14.82 12.87 19.72
CA ALA A 323 -13.89 11.96 19.04
C ALA A 323 -13.91 12.15 17.52
N ALA A 324 -15.09 12.36 16.91
CA ALA A 324 -15.21 12.68 15.49
C ALA A 324 -14.51 14.00 15.15
N GLY A 325 -14.69 15.04 15.96
CA GLY A 325 -13.99 16.32 15.81
C GLY A 325 -12.48 16.16 15.88
N ILE A 326 -11.97 15.49 16.92
CA ILE A 326 -10.54 15.19 17.08
C ILE A 326 -10.01 14.40 15.89
N THR A 327 -10.77 13.41 15.41
CA THR A 327 -10.38 12.59 14.25
C THR A 327 -10.19 13.45 13.01
N VAL A 328 -11.11 14.37 12.71
CA VAL A 328 -11.00 15.26 11.55
C VAL A 328 -9.72 16.10 11.60
N PHE A 329 -9.36 16.64 12.77
CA PHE A 329 -8.13 17.41 12.94
C PHE A 329 -6.86 16.55 12.88
N ALA A 330 -6.85 15.40 13.57
CA ALA A 330 -5.69 14.52 13.63
C ALA A 330 -5.39 13.86 12.29
N LEU A 331 -6.42 13.58 11.48
CA LEU A 331 -6.30 12.83 10.25
C LEU A 331 -5.52 13.59 9.17
N GLY A 332 -5.49 14.92 9.20
CA GLY A 332 -4.57 15.71 8.36
C GLY A 332 -3.10 15.44 8.68
N TYR A 333 -2.73 15.44 9.97
CA TYR A 333 -1.36 15.11 10.40
C TYR A 333 -0.99 13.66 10.09
N VAL A 334 -1.91 12.72 10.32
CA VAL A 334 -1.70 11.29 10.00
C VAL A 334 -1.56 11.08 8.50
N ASN A 335 -2.35 11.75 7.67
CA ASN A 335 -2.24 11.68 6.22
C ASN A 335 -0.88 12.18 5.72
N ASN A 336 -0.37 13.27 6.28
CA ASN A 336 0.94 13.79 5.93
C ASN A 336 2.06 12.85 6.42
N LEU A 337 1.95 12.31 7.63
CA LEU A 337 2.96 11.42 8.21
C LEU A 337 3.03 10.06 7.51
N LEU A 338 1.88 9.53 7.08
CA LEU A 338 1.78 8.21 6.44
C LEU A 338 1.69 8.29 4.91
N GLU A 339 1.71 9.50 4.32
CA GLU A 339 1.48 9.75 2.89
C GLU A 339 0.20 9.09 2.35
N LEU A 340 -0.84 9.10 3.18
CA LEU A 340 -2.16 8.56 2.87
C LEU A 340 -3.13 9.69 2.56
N SER A 341 -4.16 9.39 1.78
CA SER A 341 -5.26 10.32 1.48
C SER A 341 -6.55 9.81 2.12
N LEU A 342 -6.52 9.56 3.43
CA LEU A 342 -7.73 9.16 4.15
C LEU A 342 -8.69 10.36 4.20
N LYS A 343 -9.99 10.09 4.13
CA LYS A 343 -11.03 11.12 4.30
C LYS A 343 -12.05 10.62 5.30
N PHE A 344 -12.34 11.44 6.31
CA PHE A 344 -13.37 11.12 7.30
C PHE A 344 -14.76 11.50 6.76
N ASN A 345 -15.36 10.57 6.01
CA ASN A 345 -16.67 10.77 5.38
C ASN A 345 -17.76 10.03 6.16
N LEU A 346 -18.12 10.52 7.35
CA LEU A 346 -19.11 9.86 8.21
C LEU A 346 -20.47 9.69 7.53
N LEU A 347 -20.96 10.71 6.80
CA LEU A 347 -22.27 10.69 6.16
C LEU A 347 -22.29 9.95 4.81
N ASN A 348 -21.21 10.03 4.04
CA ASN A 348 -21.16 9.46 2.68
C ASN A 348 -20.70 8.00 2.65
N ASN A 349 -20.21 7.46 3.77
CA ASN A 349 -19.78 6.07 3.86
C ASN A 349 -20.62 5.30 4.90
N PRO A 350 -21.63 4.52 4.45
CA PRO A 350 -22.51 3.77 5.34
C PRO A 350 -21.79 2.80 6.28
N ALA A 351 -20.64 2.25 5.87
CA ALA A 351 -19.87 1.33 6.70
C ALA A 351 -19.25 2.05 7.92
N VAL A 352 -18.78 3.29 7.74
CA VAL A 352 -18.21 4.09 8.84
C VAL A 352 -19.32 4.53 9.80
N LEU A 353 -20.47 4.94 9.26
CA LEU A 353 -21.64 5.28 10.08
C LEU A 353 -22.11 4.07 10.91
N LEU A 354 -22.24 2.90 10.28
CA LEU A 354 -22.65 1.68 10.96
C LEU A 354 -21.65 1.27 12.04
N PHE A 355 -20.35 1.39 11.76
CA PHE A 355 -19.30 1.14 12.75
C PHE A 355 -19.41 2.11 13.94
N PHE A 356 -19.63 3.40 13.68
CA PHE A 356 -19.74 4.43 14.72
C PHE A 356 -20.95 4.20 15.63
N VAL A 357 -22.11 3.84 15.04
CA VAL A 357 -23.32 3.46 15.78
C VAL A 357 -23.08 2.18 16.58
N ALA A 358 -22.46 1.15 15.98
CA ALA A 358 -22.16 -0.11 16.66
C ALA A 358 -21.24 0.11 17.87
N VAL A 359 -20.16 0.89 17.73
CA VAL A 359 -19.26 1.22 18.84
C VAL A 359 -19.99 1.98 19.94
N THR A 360 -20.82 2.97 19.59
CA THR A 360 -21.61 3.74 20.56
C THR A 360 -22.49 2.83 21.41
N LEU A 361 -23.20 1.90 20.77
CA LEU A 361 -24.07 0.94 21.46
C LEU A 361 -23.27 -0.05 22.32
N ILE A 362 -22.20 -0.62 21.77
CA ILE A 362 -21.33 -1.58 22.48
C ILE A 362 -20.72 -0.92 23.73
N VAL A 363 -20.16 0.28 23.59
CA VAL A 363 -19.55 1.01 24.72
C VAL A 363 -20.60 1.37 25.76
N THR A 364 -21.78 1.84 25.36
CA THR A 364 -22.88 2.16 26.29
C THR A 364 -23.29 0.94 27.10
N ILE A 365 -23.44 -0.22 26.44
CA ILE A 365 -23.80 -1.47 27.11
C ILE A 365 -22.68 -1.91 28.04
N LEU A 366 -21.43 -2.00 27.56
CA LEU A 366 -20.31 -2.46 28.37
C LEU A 366 -20.06 -1.57 29.59
N ALA A 367 -20.06 -0.25 29.40
CA ALA A 367 -19.73 0.72 30.43
C ALA A 367 -20.90 1.01 31.38
N GLY A 368 -22.15 1.01 30.88
CA GLY A 368 -23.34 1.34 31.66
C GLY A 368 -23.99 0.15 32.39
N PHE A 369 -23.83 -1.08 31.87
CA PHE A 369 -24.52 -2.26 32.41
C PHE A 369 -24.14 -2.54 33.87
N TYR A 370 -22.84 -2.64 34.19
CA TYR A 370 -22.42 -2.97 35.56
C TYR A 370 -22.83 -1.91 36.59
N PRO A 371 -22.55 -0.60 36.39
CA PRO A 371 -22.96 0.42 37.35
C PRO A 371 -24.48 0.51 37.51
N SER A 372 -25.26 0.31 36.43
CA SER A 372 -26.73 0.32 36.51
C SER A 372 -27.28 -0.76 37.43
N ILE A 373 -26.70 -1.97 37.40
CA ILE A 373 -27.09 -3.08 38.29
C ILE A 373 -26.69 -2.77 39.74
N VAL A 374 -25.49 -2.22 39.96
CA VAL A 374 -25.03 -1.86 41.30
C VAL A 374 -25.96 -0.81 41.90
N LEU A 375 -26.30 0.24 41.13
CA LEU A 375 -27.18 1.32 41.54
C LEU A 375 -28.62 0.84 41.80
N SER A 376 -29.15 -0.02 40.93
CA SER A 376 -30.52 -0.56 41.07
C SER A 376 -30.66 -1.55 42.23
N ARG A 377 -29.56 -2.03 42.83
CA ARG A 377 -29.56 -2.99 43.96
C ARG A 377 -29.57 -2.34 45.36
N PHE A 378 -29.41 -1.02 45.48
CA PHE A 378 -29.42 -0.34 46.79
C PHE A 378 -30.76 -0.48 47.53
N ASN A 379 -30.73 -0.83 48.82
CA ASN A 379 -31.92 -0.91 49.67
C ASN A 379 -32.27 0.50 50.21
N PRO A 380 -33.52 1.00 50.05
CA PRO A 380 -33.91 2.33 50.51
C PRO A 380 -33.64 2.58 52.00
N VAL A 381 -33.83 1.56 52.84
CA VAL A 381 -33.67 1.67 54.30
C VAL A 381 -32.22 1.93 54.70
N SER A 382 -31.25 1.29 54.03
CA SER A 382 -29.83 1.50 54.29
C SER A 382 -29.29 2.77 53.64
N ALA A 383 -29.85 3.17 52.50
CA ALA A 383 -29.49 4.42 51.82
C ALA A 383 -29.89 5.67 52.61
N LEU A 384 -31.05 5.65 53.29
CA LEU A 384 -31.58 6.79 54.05
C LEU A 384 -31.03 6.90 55.47
N LYS A 385 -30.71 5.78 56.14
CA LYS A 385 -30.16 5.78 57.52
C LYS A 385 -28.66 6.07 57.61
N SER A 386 -27.97 6.37 56.48
CA SER A 386 -26.52 6.58 56.40
C SER A 386 -25.63 5.45 56.99
N LYS A 387 -26.22 4.30 57.35
CA LYS A 387 -25.52 3.06 57.69
C LYS A 387 -25.26 2.28 56.41
N LEU A 388 -24.43 2.84 55.53
CA LEU A 388 -23.82 2.07 54.45
C LEU A 388 -22.67 1.26 55.05
N THR A 389 -22.98 0.30 55.93
CA THR A 389 -22.02 -0.74 56.29
C THR A 389 -21.82 -1.57 55.04
N VAL A 390 -20.72 -1.30 54.34
CA VAL A 390 -20.22 -2.13 53.25
C VAL A 390 -19.90 -3.48 53.86
N ASN A 391 -20.86 -4.40 53.84
CA ASN A 391 -20.60 -5.81 54.08
C ASN A 391 -19.54 -6.21 53.05
N THR A 392 -18.30 -6.29 53.50
CA THR A 392 -17.17 -6.66 52.68
C THR A 392 -17.33 -8.15 52.44
N ALA A 393 -18.02 -8.50 51.36
CA ALA A 393 -18.14 -9.89 50.94
C ALA A 393 -16.72 -10.48 50.87
N LYS A 394 -16.53 -11.68 51.46
CA LYS A 394 -15.25 -12.41 51.53
C LYS A 394 -14.81 -12.93 50.14
N GLY A 395 -14.61 -12.04 49.17
CA GLY A 395 -14.22 -12.37 47.80
C GLY A 395 -13.77 -11.15 46.99
N ILE A 396 -13.19 -11.39 45.82
CA ILE A 396 -12.80 -10.32 44.89
C ILE A 396 -14.07 -9.72 44.28
N SER A 397 -14.32 -8.43 44.55
CA SER A 397 -15.43 -7.73 43.88
C SER A 397 -15.13 -7.60 42.39
N LEU A 398 -16.16 -7.69 41.54
CA LEU A 398 -15.99 -7.54 40.08
C LEU A 398 -15.20 -6.26 39.74
N ARG A 399 -15.45 -5.16 40.47
CA ARG A 399 -14.68 -3.92 40.38
C ARG A 399 -13.17 -4.13 40.59
N ARG A 400 -12.75 -4.85 41.63
CA ARG A 400 -11.33 -5.16 41.87
C ARG A 400 -10.76 -6.00 40.72
N GLY A 401 -11.49 -7.00 40.23
CA GLY A 401 -11.08 -7.81 39.08
C GLY A 401 -10.89 -6.98 37.80
N LEU A 402 -11.85 -6.10 37.50
CA LEU A 402 -11.77 -5.19 36.34
C LEU A 402 -10.57 -4.23 36.45
N VAL A 403 -10.32 -3.65 37.63
CA VAL A 403 -9.17 -2.75 37.85
C VAL A 403 -7.86 -3.50 37.66
N VAL A 404 -7.72 -4.71 38.21
CA VAL A 404 -6.52 -5.54 38.00
C VAL A 404 -6.33 -5.85 36.51
N PHE A 405 -7.39 -6.24 35.80
CA PHE A 405 -7.36 -6.48 34.36
C PHE A 405 -6.92 -5.25 33.55
N GLN A 406 -7.42 -4.06 33.90
CA GLN A 406 -7.00 -2.80 33.29
C GLN A 406 -5.50 -2.55 33.47
N PHE A 407 -4.98 -2.73 34.69
CA PHE A 407 -3.55 -2.53 34.98
C PHE A 407 -2.67 -3.52 34.21
N ILE A 408 -3.10 -4.78 34.07
CA ILE A 408 -2.38 -5.79 33.26
C ILE A 408 -2.26 -5.32 31.80
N ILE A 409 -3.36 -4.90 31.18
CA ILE A 409 -3.34 -4.43 29.79
C ILE A 409 -2.46 -3.17 29.66
N ALA A 410 -2.60 -2.20 30.56
CA ALA A 410 -1.82 -0.97 30.52
C ALA A 410 -0.31 -1.25 30.65
N GLN A 411 0.08 -2.12 31.58
CA GLN A 411 1.48 -2.54 31.73
C GLN A 411 2.00 -3.26 30.49
N ALA A 412 1.21 -4.17 29.91
CA ALA A 412 1.60 -4.88 28.68
C ALA A 412 1.84 -3.91 27.51
N LEU A 413 0.98 -2.89 27.34
CA LEU A 413 1.16 -1.87 26.30
C LEU A 413 2.40 -0.99 26.55
N ILE A 414 2.66 -0.60 27.80
CA ILE A 414 3.86 0.18 28.16
C ILE A 414 5.13 -0.64 27.88
N ILE A 415 5.18 -1.88 28.36
CA ILE A 415 6.31 -2.79 28.12
C ILE A 415 6.52 -3.00 26.63
N GLY A 416 5.45 -3.30 25.87
CA GLY A 416 5.53 -3.48 24.42
C GLY A 416 6.07 -2.25 23.70
N THR A 417 5.63 -1.05 24.10
CA THR A 417 6.13 0.22 23.55
C THR A 417 7.62 0.41 23.84
N LEU A 418 8.06 0.15 25.07
CA LEU A 418 9.48 0.24 25.44
C LEU A 418 10.34 -0.75 24.66
N VAL A 419 9.88 -1.98 24.47
CA VAL A 419 10.58 -2.99 23.65
C VAL A 419 10.70 -2.53 22.20
N ILE A 420 9.63 -2.00 21.60
CA ILE A 420 9.67 -1.48 20.23
C ILE A 420 10.67 -0.33 20.10
N ILE A 421 10.67 0.62 21.06
CA ILE A 421 11.63 1.73 21.07
C ILE A 421 13.07 1.20 21.17
N GLN A 422 13.32 0.21 22.04
CA GLN A 422 14.64 -0.42 22.16
C GLN A 422 15.07 -1.13 20.88
N GLN A 423 14.17 -1.88 20.24
CA GLN A 423 14.43 -2.56 18.96
C GLN A 423 14.69 -1.58 17.82
N MET A 424 13.92 -0.50 17.73
CA MET A 424 14.16 0.58 16.76
C MET A 424 15.52 1.25 16.98
N ASN A 425 15.86 1.54 18.23
CA ASN A 425 17.17 2.10 18.56
C ASN A 425 18.31 1.14 18.22
N TYR A 426 18.14 -0.17 18.48
CA TYR A 426 19.11 -1.17 18.08
C TYR A 426 19.30 -1.20 16.55
N PHE A 427 18.21 -1.29 15.80
CA PHE A 427 18.22 -1.33 14.34
C PHE A 427 18.86 -0.08 13.72
N MET A 428 18.52 1.11 14.22
CA MET A 428 19.02 2.37 13.67
C MET A 428 20.52 2.61 13.94
N ASN A 429 21.03 2.07 15.05
CA ASN A 429 22.42 2.24 15.49
C ASN A 429 23.33 1.06 15.12
N GLN A 430 22.79 0.00 14.51
CA GLN A 430 23.60 -1.13 14.07
C GLN A 430 24.57 -0.67 12.96
N PRO A 431 25.88 -0.96 13.08
CA PRO A 431 26.85 -0.57 12.06
C PRO A 431 26.56 -1.33 10.75
N LEU A 432 26.39 -0.58 9.66
CA LEU A 432 26.07 -1.14 8.34
C LEU A 432 27.30 -1.59 7.54
N GLY A 433 28.51 -1.41 8.08
CA GLY A 433 29.77 -1.72 7.39
C GLY A 433 30.24 -0.65 6.40
N PHE A 434 29.57 0.50 6.34
CA PHE A 434 29.95 1.66 5.54
C PHE A 434 29.52 2.97 6.23
N ASP A 435 30.12 4.09 5.85
CA ASP A 435 29.79 5.40 6.40
C ASP A 435 28.56 5.98 5.69
N LYS A 436 27.57 6.44 6.46
CA LYS A 436 26.35 7.10 5.97
C LYS A 436 26.27 8.57 6.41
N ASN A 437 27.21 9.02 7.23
CA ASN A 437 27.14 10.33 7.85
C ASN A 437 27.47 11.42 6.83
N ALA A 438 26.63 12.44 6.73
CA ALA A 438 26.77 13.58 5.81
C ALA A 438 26.83 13.21 4.32
N ILE A 439 26.30 12.05 3.93
CA ILE A 439 26.13 11.66 2.52
C ILE A 439 24.71 11.97 2.09
N VAL A 440 24.56 12.71 0.99
CA VAL A 440 23.27 13.02 0.38
C VAL A 440 23.22 12.41 -1.01
N ASN A 441 22.28 11.50 -1.23
CA ASN A 441 22.02 10.93 -2.55
C ASN A 441 21.02 11.79 -3.29
N ILE A 442 21.44 12.34 -4.43
CA ILE A 442 20.60 13.17 -5.29
C ILE A 442 20.35 12.40 -6.58
N PRO A 443 19.11 11.99 -6.89
CA PRO A 443 18.81 11.35 -8.15
C PRO A 443 19.07 12.34 -9.28
N PHE A 444 20.03 12.01 -10.13
CA PHE A 444 20.43 12.80 -11.29
C PHE A 444 20.00 12.05 -12.56
N ARG A 445 19.31 12.73 -13.49
CA ARG A 445 18.94 12.12 -14.78
C ARG A 445 20.14 12.23 -15.73
N PRO A 446 20.70 11.11 -16.19
CA PRO A 446 21.60 11.12 -17.34
C PRO A 446 20.74 11.37 -18.57
N ASP A 447 20.79 12.57 -19.13
CA ASP A 447 20.49 12.77 -20.55
C ASP A 447 21.81 12.78 -21.35
N SER A 448 21.71 12.83 -22.68
CA SER A 448 22.87 12.84 -23.58
C SER A 448 23.83 14.02 -23.34
N THR A 449 23.38 15.06 -22.62
CA THR A 449 24.16 16.23 -22.22
C THR A 449 24.71 16.07 -20.79
N GLY A 450 23.93 15.47 -19.88
CA GLY A 450 24.25 15.24 -18.48
C GLY A 450 25.48 14.37 -18.30
N GLY A 451 25.61 13.30 -19.08
CA GLY A 451 26.81 12.45 -19.07
C GLY A 451 28.10 13.17 -19.50
N LYS A 452 27.99 14.27 -20.27
CA LYS A 452 29.15 15.09 -20.67
C LYS A 452 29.49 16.18 -19.65
N LEU A 453 28.56 16.50 -18.76
CA LEU A 453 28.70 17.58 -17.76
C LEU A 453 28.97 17.03 -16.35
N THR A 454 28.98 15.72 -16.14
CA THR A 454 29.26 15.09 -14.83
C THR A 454 30.60 15.52 -14.26
N ASP A 455 31.65 15.56 -15.07
CA ASP A 455 32.98 15.99 -14.62
C ASP A 455 33.00 17.47 -14.22
N TYR A 456 32.34 18.33 -15.00
CA TYR A 456 32.20 19.76 -14.68
C TYR A 456 31.40 19.96 -13.38
N LEU A 457 30.26 19.27 -13.25
CA LEU A 457 29.43 19.31 -12.04
C LEU A 457 30.21 18.86 -10.82
N LYS A 458 30.97 17.77 -10.94
CA LYS A 458 31.83 17.24 -9.89
C LYS A 458 32.85 18.27 -9.43
N GLN A 459 33.56 18.91 -10.37
CA GLN A 459 34.54 19.95 -10.03
C GLN A 459 33.89 21.16 -9.32
N GLN A 460 32.73 21.60 -9.79
CA GLN A 460 31.97 22.67 -9.15
C GLN A 460 31.56 22.30 -7.71
N LEU A 461 31.05 21.10 -7.50
CA LEU A 461 30.64 20.64 -6.17
C LEU A 461 31.82 20.52 -5.21
N LEU A 462 32.94 19.94 -5.64
CA LEU A 462 34.16 19.83 -4.84
C LEU A 462 34.71 21.22 -4.45
N SER A 463 34.58 22.22 -5.32
CA SER A 463 35.00 23.60 -5.02
C SER A 463 34.15 24.30 -3.93
N ASN A 464 32.96 23.79 -3.64
CA ASN A 464 32.03 24.34 -2.64
C ASN A 464 32.14 23.66 -1.26
N GLY A 465 33.30 23.09 -0.92
CA GLY A 465 33.56 22.48 0.39
C GLY A 465 33.01 21.07 0.57
N ILE A 466 32.56 20.41 -0.50
CA ILE A 466 32.17 19.01 -0.51
C ILE A 466 33.43 18.14 -0.60
N GLN A 467 33.58 17.16 0.30
CA GLN A 467 34.79 16.32 0.38
C GLN A 467 34.86 15.26 -0.73
N PHE A 468 33.73 14.62 -1.04
CA PHE A 468 33.63 13.58 -2.06
C PHE A 468 32.38 13.76 -2.89
N VAL A 469 32.49 13.49 -4.18
CA VAL A 469 31.38 13.47 -5.13
C VAL A 469 31.55 12.21 -5.98
N SER A 470 30.59 11.30 -5.86
CA SER A 470 30.59 10.02 -6.56
C SER A 470 29.31 9.84 -7.35
N PHE A 471 29.45 9.38 -8.59
CA PHE A 471 28.35 8.93 -9.43
C PHE A 471 28.18 7.41 -9.29
N ASN A 472 26.96 6.98 -9.04
CA ASN A 472 26.62 5.59 -8.82
C ASN A 472 25.22 5.27 -9.36
N SER A 473 25.00 4.01 -9.72
CA SER A 473 23.68 3.49 -10.07
C SER A 473 22.80 3.32 -8.83
N ASN A 474 23.39 2.99 -7.68
CA ASN A 474 22.71 2.68 -6.43
C ASN A 474 23.64 2.96 -5.24
N SER A 475 23.06 3.38 -4.11
CA SER A 475 23.78 3.44 -2.83
C SER A 475 24.06 2.04 -2.25
N PRO A 476 24.93 1.87 -1.23
CA PRO A 476 25.29 0.55 -0.72
C PRO A 476 24.09 -0.27 -0.22
N VAL A 477 23.12 0.38 0.43
CA VAL A 477 21.90 -0.25 1.01
C VAL A 477 20.72 -0.27 0.05
N GLU A 478 20.81 0.44 -1.08
CA GLU A 478 19.72 0.42 -2.04
C GLU A 478 19.65 -0.92 -2.78
N ASP A 479 18.49 -1.56 -2.66
CA ASP A 479 18.17 -2.84 -3.31
C ASP A 479 17.27 -2.68 -4.54
N ASN A 480 16.84 -1.45 -4.83
CA ASN A 480 15.97 -1.17 -5.95
C ASN A 480 16.75 -1.31 -7.27
N ASN A 481 16.22 -2.09 -8.21
CA ASN A 481 16.86 -2.34 -9.52
C ASN A 481 18.23 -3.07 -9.44
N ASN A 482 18.44 -3.92 -8.44
CA ASN A 482 19.64 -4.77 -8.34
C ASN A 482 19.82 -5.60 -9.63
N MET A 483 21.00 -5.49 -10.24
CA MET A 483 21.36 -6.30 -11.40
C MET A 483 22.06 -7.58 -10.93
N PHE A 484 21.39 -8.71 -11.08
CA PHE A 484 21.98 -10.01 -10.76
C PHE A 484 22.81 -10.51 -11.93
N THR A 485 24.02 -10.96 -11.63
CA THR A 485 24.90 -11.65 -12.58
C THR A 485 25.34 -12.97 -11.97
N THR A 486 25.48 -14.00 -12.81
CA THR A 486 26.29 -15.16 -12.43
C THR A 486 27.75 -14.82 -12.65
N PHE A 487 28.62 -15.58 -12.01
CA PHE A 487 30.03 -15.57 -12.30
C PHE A 487 30.56 -16.99 -12.18
N ARG A 488 31.67 -17.25 -12.86
CA ARG A 488 32.30 -18.56 -12.88
C ARG A 488 33.67 -18.44 -12.22
N PHE A 489 33.96 -19.35 -11.30
CA PHE A 489 35.32 -19.45 -10.75
C PHE A 489 36.27 -19.98 -11.82
N ASP A 490 37.52 -19.50 -11.85
CA ASP A 490 38.52 -19.87 -12.86
C ASP A 490 38.74 -21.40 -12.99
N HIS A 491 38.52 -22.13 -11.90
CA HIS A 491 38.69 -23.59 -11.82
C HIS A 491 37.39 -24.38 -12.07
N SER A 492 36.26 -23.70 -12.32
CA SER A 492 34.96 -24.34 -12.53
C SER A 492 34.50 -24.23 -13.98
N ILE A 493 33.95 -25.31 -14.51
CA ILE A 493 33.31 -25.32 -15.83
C ILE A 493 31.87 -24.76 -15.74
N LYS A 494 31.25 -24.85 -14.56
CA LYS A 494 29.89 -24.36 -14.29
C LYS A 494 29.93 -23.04 -13.54
N ASP A 495 28.94 -22.19 -13.81
CA ASP A 495 28.69 -20.97 -13.03
C ASP A 495 28.51 -21.28 -11.55
N ALA A 496 28.83 -20.30 -10.71
CA ALA A 496 28.59 -20.37 -9.28
C ALA A 496 27.10 -20.60 -9.01
N ALA A 497 26.80 -21.43 -8.01
CA ALA A 497 25.42 -21.76 -7.61
C ALA A 497 24.69 -20.59 -6.92
N PHE A 498 25.29 -19.40 -6.90
CA PHE A 498 24.72 -18.19 -6.33
C PHE A 498 24.99 -17.01 -7.26
N GLN A 499 24.11 -16.01 -7.19
CA GLN A 499 24.20 -14.80 -8.00
C GLN A 499 24.93 -13.70 -7.23
N ALA A 500 25.67 -12.86 -7.95
CA ALA A 500 26.24 -11.62 -7.45
C ALA A 500 25.37 -10.44 -7.88
N ILE A 501 25.32 -9.40 -7.04
CA ILE A 501 24.71 -8.12 -7.41
C ILE A 501 25.81 -7.25 -8.03
N SER A 502 25.58 -6.77 -9.24
CA SER A 502 26.44 -5.79 -9.91
C SER A 502 25.89 -4.39 -9.67
N LYS A 503 26.75 -3.48 -9.20
CA LYS A 503 26.47 -2.05 -9.03
C LYS A 503 27.48 -1.25 -9.86
N PHE A 504 27.00 -0.30 -10.65
CA PHE A 504 27.85 0.53 -11.49
C PHE A 504 28.20 1.79 -10.73
N VAL A 505 29.49 1.99 -10.48
CA VAL A 505 29.98 3.07 -9.62
C VAL A 505 31.25 3.66 -10.22
N ASP A 506 31.54 4.91 -9.88
CA ASP A 506 32.83 5.53 -10.19
C ASP A 506 33.90 5.21 -9.12
N ASN A 507 35.14 5.60 -9.40
CA ASN A 507 36.29 5.34 -8.52
C ASN A 507 36.20 6.08 -7.17
N ASP A 508 35.29 7.05 -7.03
CA ASP A 508 35.11 7.80 -5.78
C ASP A 508 34.07 7.15 -4.87
N TYR A 509 33.37 6.12 -5.32
CA TYR A 509 32.33 5.46 -4.54
C TYR A 509 32.86 4.76 -3.29
N VAL A 510 33.91 3.93 -3.44
CA VAL A 510 34.56 3.24 -2.32
C VAL A 510 35.06 4.21 -1.25
N PRO A 511 35.82 5.29 -1.58
CA PRO A 511 36.25 6.24 -0.56
C PRO A 511 35.10 7.09 0.00
N THR A 512 34.08 7.44 -0.80
CA THR A 512 32.90 8.20 -0.33
C THR A 512 32.18 7.46 0.80
N TYR A 513 31.95 6.15 0.62
CA TYR A 513 31.27 5.31 1.61
C TYR A 513 32.23 4.63 2.60
N LYS A 514 33.54 4.85 2.48
CA LYS A 514 34.61 4.19 3.25
C LYS A 514 34.45 2.67 3.29
N LEU A 515 34.15 2.08 2.13
CA LEU A 515 33.94 0.63 2.02
C LEU A 515 35.26 -0.11 2.24
N GLN A 516 35.22 -1.15 3.06
CA GLN A 516 36.36 -2.05 3.26
C GLN A 516 36.40 -3.10 2.14
N LEU A 517 37.30 -2.92 1.18
CA LEU A 517 37.55 -3.92 0.14
C LEU A 517 38.31 -5.12 0.72
N ILE A 518 37.71 -6.31 0.63
CA ILE A 518 38.33 -7.58 1.06
C ILE A 518 39.26 -8.12 -0.03
N ALA A 519 38.90 -7.91 -1.30
CA ALA A 519 39.68 -8.29 -2.47
C ALA A 519 39.31 -7.39 -3.67
N GLY A 520 40.22 -7.24 -4.63
CA GLY A 520 40.04 -6.41 -5.82
C GLY A 520 40.75 -5.06 -5.72
N ARG A 521 40.44 -4.16 -6.66
CA ARG A 521 40.95 -2.79 -6.72
C ARG A 521 39.77 -1.82 -6.81
N ASN A 522 39.97 -0.62 -6.27
CA ASN A 522 39.12 0.53 -6.56
C ASN A 522 39.46 1.04 -7.97
#